data_AF-A0A0M0J535-F1
#
_entry.id   AF-A0A0M0J535-F1
#
_cell.length_a   1.000
_cell.length_b   1.000
_cell.length_c   1.000
_cell.angle_alpha   90.00
_cell.angle_beta   90.00
_cell.angle_gamma   90.00
#
_symmetry.space_group_name_H-M   'P 1'
#
loop_
_entity.id
_entity.type
_entity.pdbx_description
1 polymer ?
#
loop_
_entity_poly.entity_id
_entity_poly.type
_entity_poly.pdbx_seq_one_letter_code
_entity_poly.pdbx_strand_id
1 'polypeptide(L)'
;MPTSQTYNTVLISLLSAADDAERRKSLFSKAVEIIEEMNARGIAMSSDTVSVLMMQAIDRGIDGVAEAQRLARPFCLSYGDVRWQLSEHPAAAELAALRRPPEDDRMNGALAAGAAALAVGATVAAPALALPAIFSGWAFDRYNQGSDLFETIGKTVGRAFASREVSRESALEAASLLVGYLLGLPCCAFAPTPETALELLELQTVAKSSAVAVGPVRLVDRLLVWLLAATAHEELAFAGQPLVSDPSAARTLLETARRREARLGVDVLQGGWRVEEDDGRLAWAYAEARDLLQRTEGLRAQLQEAMLSGSSFGDCVVQVERQLGGMSEGGGMSKLGGAPSAPRALPWQRGPRSD
;
A
#
# COMPACT_ATOMS: atom_id res chain seq x y z
N MET A 1 -8.43 40.03 -2.76
CA MET A 1 -8.48 38.61 -3.16
C MET A 1 -8.60 37.77 -1.90
N PRO A 2 -9.39 36.69 -1.87
CA PRO A 2 -9.44 35.82 -0.70
C PRO A 2 -8.03 35.33 -0.39
N THR A 3 -7.65 35.35 0.88
CA THR A 3 -6.35 34.83 1.30
C THR A 3 -6.37 33.30 1.15
N SER A 4 -5.21 32.65 0.98
CA SER A 4 -5.11 31.18 0.98
C SER A 4 -5.83 30.56 2.20
N GLN A 5 -5.80 31.25 3.35
CA GLN A 5 -6.56 30.87 4.53
C GLN A 5 -8.07 30.77 4.28
N THR A 6 -8.69 31.73 3.57
CA THR A 6 -10.12 31.70 3.27
C THR A 6 -10.50 30.46 2.47
N TYR A 7 -9.72 30.12 1.43
CA TYR A 7 -9.98 28.92 0.61
C TYR A 7 -9.88 27.64 1.44
N ASN A 8 -8.81 27.49 2.23
CA ASN A 8 -8.61 26.31 3.08
C ASN A 8 -9.71 26.18 4.15
N THR A 9 -10.12 27.28 4.79
CA THR A 9 -11.23 27.27 5.77
C THR A 9 -12.55 26.85 5.12
N VAL A 10 -12.86 27.37 3.92
CA VAL A 10 -14.07 26.98 3.19
C VAL A 10 -14.03 25.51 2.82
N LEU A 11 -12.90 25.02 2.29
CA LEU A 11 -12.75 23.60 1.93
C LEU A 11 -12.91 22.67 3.12
N ILE A 12 -12.25 22.96 4.24
CA ILE A 12 -12.38 22.15 5.46
C ILE A 12 -13.84 22.14 5.93
N SER A 13 -14.47 23.31 6.02
CA SER A 13 -15.88 23.41 6.43
C SER A 13 -16.79 22.62 5.50
N LEU A 14 -16.55 22.69 4.19
CA LEU A 14 -17.35 22.05 3.17
C LEU A 14 -17.19 20.52 3.16
N LEU A 15 -15.97 20.03 3.33
CA LEU A 15 -15.66 18.60 3.42
C LEU A 15 -16.11 17.98 4.75
N SER A 16 -16.16 18.76 5.84
CA SER A 16 -16.58 18.29 7.16
C SER A 16 -18.10 18.43 7.44
N ALA A 17 -18.85 19.21 6.65
CA ALA A 17 -20.26 19.54 6.92
C ALA A 17 -21.28 18.46 6.47
N ALA A 18 -20.82 17.25 6.15
CA ALA A 18 -21.63 16.25 5.48
C ALA A 18 -22.05 15.14 6.45
N ASP A 19 -23.33 15.12 6.81
CA ASP A 19 -23.88 14.16 7.78
C ASP A 19 -24.34 12.83 7.14
N ASP A 20 -24.49 12.80 5.81
CA ASP A 20 -24.95 11.65 5.04
C ASP A 20 -24.12 11.43 3.75
N ALA A 21 -24.28 10.26 3.12
CA ALA A 21 -23.48 9.85 1.97
C ALA A 21 -23.78 10.66 0.69
N GLU A 22 -25.03 11.02 0.42
CA GLU A 22 -25.42 11.78 -0.78
C GLU A 22 -24.90 13.21 -0.69
N ARG A 23 -25.05 13.83 0.48
CA ARG A 23 -24.53 15.15 0.77
C ARG A 23 -23.00 15.17 0.74
N ARG A 24 -22.32 14.13 1.26
CA ARG A 24 -20.86 13.96 1.11
C ARG A 24 -20.44 13.95 -0.35
N LYS A 25 -21.14 13.20 -1.21
CA LYS A 25 -20.83 13.13 -2.64
C LYS A 25 -20.98 14.50 -3.33
N SER A 26 -22.07 15.22 -3.07
CA SER A 26 -22.33 16.55 -3.62
C SER A 26 -21.31 17.58 -3.14
N LEU A 27 -20.99 17.59 -1.85
CA LEU A 27 -20.02 18.51 -1.27
C LEU A 27 -18.61 18.20 -1.80
N PHE A 28 -18.21 16.94 -1.89
CA PHE A 28 -16.91 16.58 -2.50
C PHE A 28 -16.79 17.09 -3.94
N SER A 29 -17.83 17.01 -4.77
CA SER A 29 -17.81 17.59 -6.12
C SER A 29 -17.58 19.11 -6.10
N LYS A 30 -18.21 19.84 -5.16
CA LYS A 30 -17.95 21.28 -4.98
C LYS A 30 -16.53 21.55 -4.47
N ALA A 31 -15.99 20.67 -3.61
CA ALA A 31 -14.61 20.77 -3.15
C ALA A 31 -13.63 20.63 -4.33
N VAL A 32 -13.89 19.70 -5.24
CA VAL A 32 -13.11 19.53 -6.48
C VAL A 32 -13.07 20.84 -7.28
N GLU A 33 -14.22 21.47 -7.53
CA GLU A 33 -14.29 22.75 -8.26
C GLU A 33 -13.44 23.85 -7.60
N ILE A 34 -13.51 23.95 -6.26
CA ILE A 34 -12.73 24.93 -5.49
C ILE A 34 -11.23 24.63 -5.56
N ILE A 35 -10.83 23.34 -5.47
CA ILE A 35 -9.42 22.94 -5.55
C ILE A 35 -8.87 23.19 -6.95
N GLU A 36 -9.64 22.94 -8.00
CA GLU A 36 -9.26 23.27 -9.38
C GLU A 36 -9.08 24.77 -9.58
N GLU A 37 -9.95 25.60 -8.99
CA GLU A 37 -9.78 27.05 -8.96
C GLU A 37 -8.50 27.46 -8.22
N MET A 38 -8.22 26.85 -7.06
CA MET A 38 -6.98 27.09 -6.31
C MET A 38 -5.74 26.74 -7.13
N ASN A 39 -5.75 25.58 -7.79
CA ASN A 39 -4.67 25.12 -8.67
C ASN A 39 -4.46 26.09 -9.84
N ALA A 40 -5.54 26.53 -10.50
CA ALA A 40 -5.48 27.50 -11.59
C ALA A 40 -4.92 28.87 -11.15
N ARG A 41 -5.12 29.24 -9.87
CA ARG A 41 -4.65 30.51 -9.30
C ARG A 41 -3.33 30.41 -8.53
N GLY A 42 -2.72 29.23 -8.44
CA GLY A 42 -1.51 29.00 -7.66
C GLY A 42 -1.69 29.25 -6.16
N ILE A 43 -2.90 29.03 -5.63
CA ILE A 43 -3.21 29.20 -4.20
C ILE A 43 -2.81 27.91 -3.46
N ALA A 44 -1.96 28.03 -2.45
CA ALA A 44 -1.51 26.90 -1.65
C ALA A 44 -2.63 26.25 -0.84
N MET A 45 -2.68 24.92 -0.87
CA MET A 45 -3.48 24.09 0.04
C MET A 45 -2.71 23.86 1.34
N SER A 46 -3.39 23.94 2.49
CA SER A 46 -2.79 23.61 3.79
C SER A 46 -2.74 22.10 4.00
N SER A 47 -1.88 21.65 4.91
CA SER A 47 -1.82 20.23 5.30
C SER A 47 -3.17 19.71 5.80
N ASP A 48 -3.90 20.53 6.55
CA ASP A 48 -5.18 20.14 7.14
C ASP A 48 -6.23 19.92 6.05
N THR A 49 -6.22 20.76 5.01
CA THR A 49 -7.09 20.58 3.84
C THR A 49 -6.73 19.33 3.06
N VAL A 50 -5.43 19.03 2.87
CA VAL A 50 -5.00 17.76 2.25
C VAL A 50 -5.46 16.56 3.08
N SER A 51 -5.25 16.59 4.39
CA SER A 51 -5.65 15.50 5.29
C SER A 51 -7.15 15.22 5.21
N VAL A 52 -7.97 16.27 5.32
CA VAL A 52 -9.44 16.17 5.24
C VAL A 52 -9.88 15.67 3.86
N LEU A 53 -9.27 16.18 2.78
CA LEU A 53 -9.56 15.74 1.41
C LEU A 53 -9.30 14.24 1.23
N MET A 54 -8.15 13.75 1.68
CA MET A 54 -7.76 12.34 1.61
C MET A 54 -8.69 11.46 2.45
N MET A 55 -9.11 11.92 3.63
CA MET A 55 -10.04 11.19 4.47
C MET A 55 -11.42 11.05 3.84
N GLN A 56 -11.96 12.12 3.26
CA GLN A 56 -13.24 12.06 2.55
C GLN A 56 -13.17 11.22 1.27
N ALA A 57 -11.99 11.11 0.67
CA ALA A 57 -11.77 10.32 -0.53
C ALA A 57 -11.90 8.81 -0.29
N ILE A 58 -11.52 8.32 0.90
CA ILE A 58 -11.62 6.89 1.26
C ILE A 58 -13.06 6.39 1.19
N ASP A 59 -14.03 7.20 1.64
CA ASP A 59 -15.45 6.84 1.62
C ASP A 59 -15.99 6.63 0.20
N ARG A 60 -15.28 7.14 -0.81
CA ARG A 60 -15.61 7.02 -2.23
C ARG A 60 -14.83 5.90 -2.93
N GLY A 61 -14.09 5.10 -2.17
CA GLY A 61 -13.22 4.06 -2.69
C GLY A 61 -12.05 4.60 -3.50
N ILE A 62 -11.51 3.74 -4.34
CA ILE A 62 -10.24 3.96 -5.03
C ILE A 62 -10.28 5.11 -6.05
N ASP A 63 -11.42 5.31 -6.72
CA ASP A 63 -11.66 6.43 -7.63
C ASP A 63 -11.57 7.77 -6.90
N GLY A 64 -12.15 7.83 -5.70
CA GLY A 64 -12.10 9.00 -4.84
C GLY A 64 -10.68 9.33 -4.44
N VAL A 65 -9.92 8.32 -3.99
CA VAL A 65 -8.50 8.49 -3.60
C VAL A 65 -7.66 8.93 -4.79
N ALA A 66 -7.86 8.33 -5.96
CA ALA A 66 -7.16 8.73 -7.18
C ALA A 66 -7.43 10.18 -7.55
N GLU A 67 -8.69 10.61 -7.48
CA GLU A 67 -9.08 11.99 -7.77
C GLU A 67 -8.52 12.97 -6.73
N ALA A 68 -8.61 12.65 -5.44
CA ALA A 68 -8.04 13.45 -4.37
C ALA A 68 -6.52 13.62 -4.51
N GLN A 69 -5.80 12.55 -4.85
CA GLN A 69 -4.35 12.63 -5.10
C GLN A 69 -4.01 13.41 -6.37
N ARG A 70 -4.80 13.28 -7.44
CA ARG A 70 -4.65 14.11 -8.65
C ARG A 70 -4.77 15.59 -8.30
N LEU A 71 -5.79 15.95 -7.53
CA LEU A 71 -6.07 17.32 -7.10
C LEU A 71 -5.02 17.87 -6.15
N ALA A 72 -4.53 17.04 -5.22
CA ALA A 72 -3.51 17.40 -4.24
C ALA A 72 -2.08 17.37 -4.79
N ARG A 73 -1.84 16.78 -5.97
CA ARG A 73 -0.50 16.61 -6.57
C ARG A 73 0.38 17.87 -6.60
N PRO A 74 -0.14 19.08 -6.90
CA PRO A 74 0.68 20.30 -6.85
C PRO A 74 1.25 20.61 -5.44
N PHE A 75 0.66 20.03 -4.39
CA PHE A 75 1.01 20.21 -2.99
C PHE A 75 1.64 18.96 -2.35
N CYS A 76 1.43 17.79 -2.95
CA CYS A 76 2.03 16.51 -2.59
C CYS A 76 3.15 16.17 -3.57
N LEU A 77 4.31 16.81 -3.39
CA LEU A 77 5.42 16.73 -4.35
C LEU A 77 6.14 15.37 -4.34
N SER A 78 6.04 14.63 -3.24
CA SER A 78 6.71 13.35 -3.07
C SER A 78 5.90 12.19 -3.64
N TYR A 79 4.61 12.39 -3.89
CA TYR A 79 3.73 11.41 -4.53
C TYR A 79 4.19 11.06 -5.95
N GLY A 80 4.58 9.79 -6.15
CA GLY A 80 5.09 9.34 -7.46
C GLY A 80 6.34 10.06 -7.93
N ASP A 81 7.13 10.61 -7.00
CA ASP A 81 8.33 11.39 -7.30
C ASP A 81 9.36 10.56 -8.08
N VAL A 82 10.01 11.22 -9.03
CA VAL A 82 11.09 10.69 -9.88
C VAL A 82 12.24 10.09 -9.06
N ARG A 83 12.46 10.54 -7.82
CA ARG A 83 13.45 9.94 -6.91
C ARG A 83 13.19 8.46 -6.61
N TRP A 84 11.97 7.98 -6.78
CA TRP A 84 11.53 6.62 -6.47
C TRP A 84 11.24 5.79 -7.73
N GLN A 85 11.92 6.10 -8.83
CA GLN A 85 11.83 5.30 -10.05
C GLN A 85 12.29 3.87 -9.83
N LEU A 86 11.52 2.94 -10.40
CA LEU A 86 11.86 1.52 -10.45
C LEU A 86 13.10 1.32 -11.34
N SER A 87 13.95 0.37 -10.97
CA SER A 87 15.10 0.00 -11.81
C SER A 87 14.68 -0.52 -13.19
N GLU A 88 15.58 -0.44 -14.17
CA GLU A 88 15.35 -0.99 -15.51
C GLU A 88 15.23 -2.52 -15.49
N HIS A 89 14.80 -3.10 -16.61
CA HIS A 89 14.76 -4.55 -16.77
C HIS A 89 16.18 -5.14 -16.60
N PRO A 90 16.41 -6.01 -15.60
CA PRO A 90 17.73 -6.52 -15.28
C PRO A 90 18.19 -7.57 -16.30
N ALA A 91 19.50 -7.74 -16.45
CA ALA A 91 20.03 -8.80 -17.31
C ALA A 91 19.64 -10.19 -16.79
N ALA A 92 19.53 -11.20 -17.66
CA ALA A 92 19.11 -12.55 -17.27
C ALA A 92 19.95 -13.17 -16.12
N ALA A 93 21.26 -12.88 -16.09
CA ALA A 93 22.15 -13.34 -15.02
C ALA A 93 21.85 -12.66 -13.67
N GLU A 94 21.50 -11.37 -13.69
CA GLU A 94 21.09 -10.63 -12.50
C GLU A 94 19.73 -11.14 -12.01
N LEU A 95 18.78 -11.33 -12.92
CA LEU A 95 17.45 -11.88 -12.65
C LEU A 95 17.52 -13.24 -11.95
N ALA A 96 18.41 -14.13 -12.41
CA ALA A 96 18.64 -15.44 -11.79
C ALA A 96 19.24 -15.36 -10.37
N ALA A 97 19.93 -14.26 -10.05
CA ALA A 97 20.53 -14.03 -8.74
C ALA A 97 19.57 -13.37 -7.75
N LEU A 98 18.43 -12.85 -8.21
CA LEU A 98 17.45 -12.19 -7.34
C LEU A 98 16.78 -13.19 -6.40
N ARG A 99 16.57 -12.74 -5.16
CA ARG A 99 15.79 -13.48 -4.18
C ARG A 99 14.33 -13.54 -4.64
N ARG A 100 13.77 -14.75 -4.67
CA ARG A 100 12.35 -14.96 -4.97
C ARG A 100 11.48 -14.56 -3.77
N PRO A 101 10.24 -14.10 -4.00
CA PRO A 101 9.28 -13.99 -2.91
C PRO A 101 9.10 -15.37 -2.25
N PRO A 102 8.86 -15.42 -0.93
CA PRO A 102 8.59 -16.70 -0.25
C PRO A 102 7.36 -17.37 -0.86
N GLU A 103 7.37 -18.70 -0.93
CA GLU A 103 6.19 -19.45 -1.36
C GLU A 103 5.14 -19.49 -0.24
N ASP A 104 3.86 -19.53 -0.61
CA ASP A 104 2.79 -19.68 0.38
C ASP A 104 2.70 -21.15 0.83
N ASP A 105 3.54 -21.51 1.79
CA ASP A 105 3.56 -22.84 2.40
C ASP A 105 2.48 -23.03 3.48
N ARG A 106 1.59 -22.05 3.71
CA ARG A 106 0.57 -22.14 4.77
C ARG A 106 -0.36 -23.33 4.55
N MET A 107 -0.67 -23.65 3.29
CA MET A 107 -1.47 -24.83 2.95
C MET A 107 -0.73 -26.14 3.24
N ASN A 108 0.56 -26.21 2.93
CA ASN A 108 1.41 -27.37 3.22
C ASN A 108 1.58 -27.57 4.74
N GLY A 109 1.74 -26.48 5.49
CA GLY A 109 1.81 -26.50 6.95
C GLY A 109 0.51 -26.98 7.63
N ALA A 110 -0.65 -26.53 7.15
CA ALA A 110 -1.94 -26.99 7.65
C ALA A 110 -2.17 -28.48 7.39
N LEU A 111 -1.79 -28.97 6.20
CA LEU A 111 -1.87 -30.39 5.85
C LEU A 111 -0.90 -31.24 6.68
N ALA A 112 0.34 -30.78 6.89
CA ALA A 112 1.33 -31.48 7.71
C ALA A 112 0.94 -31.53 9.20
N ALA A 113 0.40 -30.44 9.75
CA ALA A 113 -0.14 -30.41 11.10
C ALA A 113 -1.35 -31.36 11.26
N GLY A 114 -2.22 -31.40 10.24
CA GLY A 114 -3.33 -32.36 10.17
C GLY A 114 -2.84 -33.82 10.13
N ALA A 115 -1.82 -34.11 9.34
CA ALA A 115 -1.22 -35.44 9.24
C ALA A 115 -0.49 -35.86 10.53
N ALA A 116 0.23 -34.94 11.19
CA ALA A 116 0.89 -35.20 12.47
C ALA A 116 -0.13 -35.46 13.59
N ALA A 117 -1.24 -34.71 13.64
CA ALA A 117 -2.33 -34.96 14.58
C ALA A 117 -2.98 -36.34 14.38
N LEU A 118 -3.06 -36.82 13.13
CA LEU A 118 -3.50 -38.18 12.80
C LEU A 118 -2.47 -39.25 13.20
N ALA A 119 -1.18 -38.98 13.05
CA ALA A 119 -0.10 -39.94 13.30
C ALA A 119 0.23 -40.14 14.80
N VAL A 120 0.05 -39.11 15.64
CA VAL A 120 0.38 -39.18 17.08
C VAL A 120 -0.67 -39.97 17.88
N GLY A 121 -1.75 -40.44 17.27
CA GLY A 121 -2.66 -41.39 17.89
C GLY A 121 -3.18 -40.88 19.23
N ALA A 122 -3.83 -39.71 19.25
CA ALA A 122 -4.50 -39.21 20.44
C ALA A 122 -5.59 -40.22 20.87
N THR A 123 -5.23 -41.13 21.76
CA THR A 123 -6.13 -42.10 22.41
C THR A 123 -6.85 -41.46 23.60
N VAL A 124 -7.30 -40.22 23.45
CA VAL A 124 -8.33 -39.65 24.32
C VAL A 124 -9.58 -39.62 23.47
N ALA A 125 -10.61 -40.36 23.89
CA ALA A 125 -11.87 -40.50 23.18
C ALA A 125 -12.29 -39.16 22.53
N ALA A 126 -12.31 -39.16 21.19
CA ALA A 126 -12.66 -38.09 20.26
C ALA A 126 -11.67 -36.91 20.03
N PRO A 127 -10.47 -37.15 19.47
CA PRO A 127 -9.64 -36.10 18.86
C PRO A 127 -10.20 -35.63 17.50
N ALA A 128 -10.99 -36.49 16.84
CA ALA A 128 -11.67 -36.17 15.58
C ALA A 128 -12.71 -35.05 15.73
N LEU A 129 -13.10 -34.70 16.96
CA LEU A 129 -13.96 -33.56 17.25
C LEU A 129 -13.21 -32.36 17.82
N ALA A 130 -11.98 -32.52 18.33
CA ALA A 130 -11.25 -31.43 18.98
C ALA A 130 -10.68 -30.40 18.00
N LEU A 131 -10.08 -30.83 16.89
CA LEU A 131 -9.59 -29.92 15.85
C LEU A 131 -10.74 -29.24 15.08
N PRO A 132 -11.81 -29.96 14.67
CA PRO A 132 -13.02 -29.32 14.21
C PRO A 132 -13.67 -28.46 15.28
N ALA A 133 -13.63 -28.76 16.58
CA ALA A 133 -14.16 -27.90 17.64
C ALA A 133 -13.32 -26.65 17.90
N ILE A 134 -12.01 -26.67 17.63
CA ILE A 134 -11.15 -25.48 17.70
C ILE A 134 -11.37 -24.61 16.45
N PHE A 135 -11.43 -25.20 15.25
CA PHE A 135 -11.71 -24.46 14.01
C PHE A 135 -13.17 -24.02 13.89
N SER A 136 -14.12 -24.85 14.29
CA SER A 136 -15.53 -24.46 14.41
C SER A 136 -15.75 -23.57 15.62
N GLY A 137 -14.97 -23.69 16.70
CA GLY A 137 -14.95 -22.71 17.79
C GLY A 137 -14.48 -21.35 17.30
N TRP A 138 -13.42 -21.29 16.49
CA TRP A 138 -12.91 -20.05 15.91
C TRP A 138 -13.84 -19.47 14.83
N ALA A 139 -14.45 -20.32 14.00
CA ALA A 139 -15.42 -19.91 12.98
C ALA A 139 -16.81 -19.56 13.56
N PHE A 140 -17.22 -20.20 14.67
CA PHE A 140 -18.46 -19.94 15.40
C PHE A 140 -18.31 -18.73 16.33
N ASP A 141 -17.14 -18.48 16.91
CA ASP A 141 -16.83 -17.27 17.71
C ASP A 141 -16.78 -16.02 16.83
N ARG A 142 -16.32 -16.14 15.57
CA ARG A 142 -16.48 -15.07 14.57
C ARG A 142 -17.95 -14.81 14.18
N TYR A 143 -18.86 -15.73 14.49
CA TYR A 143 -20.28 -15.69 14.11
C TYR A 143 -21.24 -15.44 15.29
N ASN A 144 -20.87 -15.79 16.53
CA ASN A 144 -21.70 -15.69 17.74
C ASN A 144 -20.92 -15.05 18.89
N GLN A 145 -21.04 -13.72 19.00
CA GLN A 145 -20.47 -12.89 20.07
C GLN A 145 -21.09 -13.18 21.45
N GLY A 146 -20.68 -14.23 22.17
CA GLY A 146 -21.09 -14.31 23.59
C GLY A 146 -20.80 -15.58 24.37
N SER A 147 -19.57 -15.77 24.88
CA SER A 147 -19.39 -16.55 26.11
C SER A 147 -18.23 -16.06 26.99
N ASP A 148 -18.54 -15.79 28.27
CA ASP A 148 -17.71 -15.04 29.25
C ASP A 148 -16.50 -15.80 29.83
N LEU A 149 -16.38 -17.12 29.63
CA LEU A 149 -15.33 -17.91 30.29
C LEU A 149 -14.00 -17.90 29.51
N PHE A 150 -14.07 -17.77 28.18
CA PHE A 150 -12.90 -17.53 27.32
C PHE A 150 -12.51 -16.05 27.27
N GLU A 151 -13.42 -15.14 27.63
CA GLU A 151 -13.12 -13.70 27.70
C GLU A 151 -11.96 -13.42 28.66
N THR A 152 -11.83 -14.10 29.80
CA THR A 152 -10.83 -13.70 30.81
C THR A 152 -9.42 -14.22 30.49
N ILE A 153 -9.32 -15.45 29.96
CA ILE A 153 -8.04 -16.03 29.51
C ILE A 153 -7.66 -15.46 28.13
N GLY A 154 -8.64 -15.29 27.24
CA GLY A 154 -8.52 -14.65 25.93
C GLY A 154 -8.25 -13.14 26.01
N LYS A 155 -8.72 -12.41 27.02
CA LYS A 155 -8.33 -10.99 27.21
C LYS A 155 -6.88 -10.83 27.61
N THR A 156 -6.24 -11.82 28.22
CA THR A 156 -4.85 -11.68 28.71
C THR A 156 -3.85 -12.20 27.68
N VAL A 157 -4.12 -13.37 27.10
CA VAL A 157 -3.36 -13.93 25.96
C VAL A 157 -3.68 -13.13 24.70
N GLY A 158 -4.95 -12.94 24.37
CA GLY A 158 -5.39 -12.13 23.25
C GLY A 158 -5.06 -10.64 23.38
N ARG A 159 -4.80 -10.02 24.55
CA ARG A 159 -4.22 -8.66 24.55
C ARG A 159 -2.75 -8.65 24.13
N ALA A 160 -1.97 -9.65 24.52
CA ALA A 160 -0.56 -9.75 24.11
C ALA A 160 -0.43 -10.19 22.64
N PHE A 161 -1.32 -11.06 22.17
CA PHE A 161 -1.39 -11.48 20.77
C PHE A 161 -2.06 -10.42 19.90
N ALA A 162 -3.21 -9.85 20.28
CA ALA A 162 -3.86 -8.78 19.52
C ALA A 162 -3.01 -7.50 19.48
N SER A 163 -2.28 -7.12 20.54
CA SER A 163 -1.37 -5.96 20.43
C SER A 163 -0.19 -6.23 19.50
N ARG A 164 0.35 -7.46 19.48
CA ARG A 164 1.41 -7.85 18.53
C ARG A 164 0.89 -7.99 17.11
N GLU A 165 -0.33 -8.50 16.95
CA GLU A 165 -1.00 -8.67 15.67
C GLU A 165 -1.38 -7.32 15.08
N VAL A 166 -1.99 -6.42 15.86
CA VAL A 166 -2.25 -5.03 15.47
C VAL A 166 -0.94 -4.29 15.13
N SER A 167 0.11 -4.44 15.95
CA SER A 167 1.42 -3.84 15.65
C SER A 167 2.02 -4.34 14.34
N ARG A 168 1.89 -5.63 14.07
CA ARG A 168 2.33 -6.27 12.82
C ARG A 168 1.49 -5.81 11.64
N GLU A 169 0.17 -5.84 11.74
CA GLU A 169 -0.77 -5.37 10.72
C GLU A 169 -0.49 -3.90 10.36
N SER A 170 -0.40 -3.02 11.36
CA SER A 170 -0.03 -1.61 11.13
C SER A 170 1.34 -1.45 10.47
N ALA A 171 2.29 -2.36 10.74
CA ALA A 171 3.60 -2.34 10.07
C ALA A 171 3.46 -2.65 8.56
N LEU A 172 2.57 -3.59 8.22
CA LEU A 172 2.30 -4.00 6.84
C LEU A 172 1.46 -2.98 6.08
N GLU A 173 0.48 -2.38 6.74
CA GLU A 173 -0.29 -1.27 6.20
C GLU A 173 0.61 -0.05 5.96
N ALA A 174 1.47 0.31 6.92
CA ALA A 174 2.45 1.38 6.75
C ALA A 174 3.41 1.11 5.58
N ALA A 175 3.91 -0.13 5.46
CA ALA A 175 4.77 -0.54 4.35
C ALA A 175 4.06 -0.39 3.00
N SER A 176 2.82 -0.88 2.91
CA SER A 176 2.03 -0.88 1.69
C SER A 176 1.59 0.53 1.28
N LEU A 177 1.16 1.34 2.25
CA LEU A 177 0.81 2.74 2.05
C LEU A 177 2.01 3.52 1.53
N LEU A 178 3.16 3.39 2.20
CA LEU A 178 4.36 4.13 1.84
C LEU A 178 4.85 3.75 0.45
N VAL A 179 5.00 2.45 0.15
CA VAL A 179 5.45 2.00 -1.18
C VAL A 179 4.46 2.44 -2.26
N GLY A 180 3.15 2.29 -2.03
CA GLY A 180 2.13 2.75 -2.96
C GLY A 180 2.22 4.25 -3.25
N TYR A 181 2.38 5.05 -2.20
CA TYR A 181 2.51 6.50 -2.28
C TYR A 181 3.74 6.94 -3.09
N LEU A 182 4.91 6.35 -2.78
CA LEU A 182 6.16 6.65 -3.48
C LEU A 182 6.11 6.26 -4.95
N LEU A 183 5.39 5.18 -5.27
CA LEU A 183 5.15 4.73 -6.64
C LEU A 183 4.03 5.51 -7.34
N GLY A 184 3.43 6.52 -6.71
CA GLY A 184 2.37 7.32 -7.32
C GLY A 184 1.14 6.50 -7.67
N LEU A 185 0.84 5.50 -6.85
CA LEU A 185 -0.37 4.70 -6.95
C LEU A 185 -1.42 5.27 -5.99
N PRO A 186 -2.70 5.32 -6.39
CA PRO A 186 -3.77 5.75 -5.51
C PRO A 186 -4.18 4.64 -4.55
N CYS A 187 -3.26 4.36 -3.63
CA CYS A 187 -3.40 3.33 -2.63
C CYS A 187 -4.16 3.85 -1.42
N CYS A 188 -5.14 3.06 -1.01
CA CYS A 188 -5.84 3.14 0.25
C CYS A 188 -4.89 2.73 1.40
N ALA A 189 -5.26 3.04 2.64
CA ALA A 189 -4.52 2.67 3.86
C ALA A 189 -4.40 1.15 4.14
N PHE A 190 -4.79 0.28 3.21
CA PHE A 190 -5.05 -1.15 3.47
C PHE A 190 -4.04 -2.07 2.78
N ALA A 191 -3.98 -3.31 3.28
CA ALA A 191 -3.19 -4.37 2.68
C ALA A 191 -3.58 -4.56 1.20
N PRO A 192 -2.60 -4.59 0.29
CA PRO A 192 -2.85 -4.62 -1.14
C PRO A 192 -3.43 -5.98 -1.55
N THR A 193 -4.50 -5.99 -2.35
CA THR A 193 -5.07 -7.22 -2.92
C THR A 193 -5.01 -7.21 -4.46
N PRO A 194 -5.03 -8.39 -5.10
CA PRO A 194 -5.07 -8.49 -6.56
C PRO A 194 -6.27 -7.76 -7.17
N GLU A 195 -7.42 -7.79 -6.50
CA GLU A 195 -8.67 -7.14 -6.94
C GLU A 195 -8.50 -5.63 -6.99
N THR A 196 -7.99 -5.02 -5.92
CA THR A 196 -7.71 -3.58 -5.88
C THR A 196 -6.70 -3.17 -6.94
N ALA A 197 -5.67 -4.00 -7.18
CA ALA A 197 -4.71 -3.73 -8.25
C ALA A 197 -5.34 -3.82 -9.65
N LEU A 198 -6.29 -4.73 -9.88
CA LEU A 198 -7.05 -4.81 -11.13
C LEU A 198 -7.97 -3.60 -11.31
N GLU A 199 -8.63 -3.13 -10.25
CA GLU A 199 -9.43 -1.90 -10.28
C GLU A 199 -8.57 -0.69 -10.68
N LEU A 200 -7.35 -0.58 -10.15
CA LEU A 200 -6.38 0.46 -10.55
C LEU A 200 -6.01 0.39 -12.03
N LEU A 201 -5.82 -0.82 -12.57
CA LEU A 201 -5.60 -1.00 -13.99
C LEU A 201 -6.80 -0.54 -14.81
N GLU A 202 -8.02 -0.91 -14.41
CA GLU A 202 -9.26 -0.50 -15.08
C GLU A 202 -9.43 1.02 -15.09
N LEU A 203 -9.18 1.70 -13.96
CA LEU A 203 -9.33 3.16 -13.86
C LEU A 203 -8.43 3.94 -14.83
N GLN A 204 -7.20 3.49 -14.98
CA GLN A 204 -6.24 4.13 -15.88
C GLN A 204 -6.67 4.05 -17.35
N THR A 205 -7.51 3.08 -17.68
CA THR A 205 -7.91 2.80 -19.06
C THR A 205 -9.13 3.63 -19.45
N VAL A 206 -10.06 3.80 -18.51
CA VAL A 206 -11.12 4.81 -18.60
C VAL A 206 -10.52 6.20 -18.70
N ALA A 207 -9.51 6.50 -17.87
CA ALA A 207 -8.85 7.80 -17.84
C ALA A 207 -8.14 8.11 -19.18
N LYS A 208 -7.45 7.15 -19.81
CA LYS A 208 -6.81 7.30 -21.14
C LYS A 208 -7.78 7.68 -22.26
N SER A 209 -9.06 7.34 -22.11
CA SER A 209 -10.11 7.73 -23.07
C SER A 209 -10.50 9.21 -22.93
N SER A 210 -10.13 9.85 -21.82
CA SER A 210 -10.17 11.30 -21.63
C SER A 210 -8.78 11.90 -21.90
N ALA A 211 -8.71 13.05 -22.56
CA ALA A 211 -7.47 13.67 -23.05
C ALA A 211 -6.43 14.10 -21.96
N VAL A 212 -6.56 13.64 -20.71
CA VAL A 212 -5.83 14.11 -19.53
C VAL A 212 -5.03 13.01 -18.81
N ALA A 213 -5.18 11.73 -19.16
CA ALA A 213 -4.52 10.66 -18.39
C ALA A 213 -3.12 10.29 -18.88
N VAL A 214 -2.11 10.93 -18.30
CA VAL A 214 -0.76 10.38 -18.23
C VAL A 214 -0.69 9.47 -17.01
N GLY A 215 -1.12 8.22 -17.17
CA GLY A 215 -0.91 7.19 -16.15
C GLY A 215 0.58 6.99 -15.85
N PRO A 216 0.94 6.48 -14.66
CA PRO A 216 2.33 6.22 -14.34
C PRO A 216 2.91 5.20 -15.31
N VAL A 217 4.09 5.50 -15.85
CA VAL A 217 4.85 4.60 -16.72
C VAL A 217 5.16 3.32 -15.93
N ARG A 218 5.00 2.15 -16.58
CA ARG A 218 5.18 0.81 -15.98
C ARG A 218 4.21 0.56 -14.82
N LEU A 219 2.93 0.85 -15.02
CA LEU A 219 1.89 0.68 -13.99
C LEU A 219 1.82 -0.75 -13.44
N VAL A 220 1.86 -1.77 -14.32
CA VAL A 220 1.83 -3.18 -13.88
C VAL A 220 3.00 -3.46 -12.94
N ASP A 221 4.22 -3.05 -13.30
CA ASP A 221 5.40 -3.23 -12.45
C ASP A 221 5.24 -2.55 -11.08
N ARG A 222 4.73 -1.32 -11.06
CA ARG A 222 4.46 -0.59 -9.80
C ARG A 222 3.46 -1.34 -8.92
N LEU A 223 2.40 -1.90 -9.51
CA LEU A 223 1.41 -2.68 -8.78
C LEU A 223 1.99 -3.98 -8.23
N LEU A 224 2.91 -4.64 -8.94
CA LEU A 224 3.60 -5.83 -8.43
C LEU A 224 4.49 -5.49 -7.24
N VAL A 225 5.27 -4.41 -7.34
CA VAL A 225 6.12 -3.92 -6.24
C VAL A 225 5.25 -3.57 -5.02
N TRP A 226 4.10 -2.93 -5.25
CA TRP A 226 3.15 -2.59 -4.20
C TRP A 226 2.52 -3.82 -3.53
N LEU A 227 2.03 -4.80 -4.31
CA LEU A 227 1.47 -6.05 -3.78
C LEU A 227 2.48 -6.83 -2.95
N LEU A 228 3.76 -6.78 -3.32
CA LEU A 228 4.83 -7.48 -2.62
C LEU A 228 5.43 -6.67 -1.45
N ALA A 229 4.98 -5.44 -1.21
CA ALA A 229 5.51 -4.58 -0.15
C ALA A 229 5.31 -5.18 1.25
N ALA A 230 4.10 -5.68 1.55
CA ALA A 230 3.82 -6.33 2.82
C ALA A 230 4.70 -7.58 3.03
N THR A 231 4.80 -8.45 2.02
CA THR A 231 5.66 -9.64 2.07
C THR A 231 7.14 -9.29 2.22
N ALA A 232 7.62 -8.29 1.50
CA ALA A 232 8.98 -7.79 1.64
C ALA A 232 9.25 -7.28 3.06
N HIS A 233 8.28 -6.55 3.65
CA HIS A 233 8.39 -6.06 5.00
C HIS A 233 8.39 -7.19 6.04
N GLU A 234 7.48 -8.17 5.92
CA GLU A 234 7.44 -9.30 6.86
C GLU A 234 8.75 -10.06 6.88
N GLU A 235 9.33 -10.29 5.70
CA GLU A 235 10.61 -10.99 5.55
C GLU A 235 11.78 -10.21 6.16
N LEU A 236 11.76 -8.87 6.05
CA LEU A 236 12.78 -8.00 6.64
C LEU A 236 12.65 -7.91 8.17
N ALA A 237 11.44 -7.81 8.70
CA ALA A 237 11.18 -7.53 10.11
C ALA A 237 11.03 -8.80 10.98
N PHE A 238 10.56 -9.91 10.40
CA PHE A 238 10.17 -11.12 11.15
C PHE A 238 10.91 -12.38 10.69
N ALA A 239 12.17 -12.23 10.27
CA ALA A 239 13.11 -13.32 10.00
C ALA A 239 12.60 -14.40 9.01
N GLY A 240 11.78 -14.00 8.04
CA GLY A 240 11.36 -14.88 6.94
C GLY A 240 10.16 -15.78 7.23
N GLN A 241 9.30 -15.40 8.17
CA GLN A 241 8.05 -16.11 8.44
C GLN A 241 6.86 -15.22 8.05
N PRO A 242 6.41 -15.27 6.78
CA PRO A 242 5.19 -14.59 6.38
C PRO A 242 4.02 -15.24 7.10
N LEU A 243 3.31 -14.44 7.90
CA LEU A 243 2.13 -14.92 8.63
C LEU A 243 0.87 -14.28 8.05
N VAL A 244 0.94 -12.98 7.76
CA VAL A 244 -0.22 -12.19 7.35
C VAL A 244 -0.23 -11.97 5.85
N SER A 245 0.91 -11.61 5.25
CA SER A 245 0.96 -11.25 3.83
C SER A 245 0.74 -12.45 2.91
N ASP A 246 0.12 -12.21 1.76
CA ASP A 246 -0.05 -13.20 0.69
C ASP A 246 0.99 -12.99 -0.41
N PRO A 247 2.06 -13.82 -0.48
CA PRO A 247 3.07 -13.68 -1.53
C PRO A 247 2.55 -14.04 -2.93
N SER A 248 1.42 -14.75 -3.03
CA SER A 248 0.84 -15.18 -4.31
C SER A 248 0.05 -14.08 -5.02
N ALA A 249 -0.31 -13.01 -4.29
CA ALA A 249 -1.15 -11.92 -4.79
C ALA A 249 -0.62 -11.29 -6.10
N ALA A 250 0.69 -11.03 -6.17
CA ALA A 250 1.32 -10.47 -7.36
C ALA A 250 1.27 -11.41 -8.58
N ARG A 251 1.41 -12.73 -8.37
CA ARG A 251 1.26 -13.72 -9.44
C ARG A 251 -0.18 -13.75 -9.95
N THR A 252 -1.15 -13.77 -9.03
CA THR A 252 -2.59 -13.72 -9.35
C THR A 252 -2.93 -12.49 -10.18
N LEU A 253 -2.37 -11.32 -9.83
CA LEU A 253 -2.52 -10.10 -10.64
C LEU A 253 -1.95 -10.31 -12.05
N LEU A 254 -0.71 -10.77 -12.19
CA LEU A 254 -0.05 -10.97 -13.50
C LEU A 254 -0.85 -11.90 -14.42
N GLU A 255 -1.33 -13.01 -13.88
CA GLU A 255 -2.13 -13.98 -14.63
C GLU A 255 -3.48 -13.38 -15.04
N THR A 256 -4.15 -12.68 -14.12
CA THR A 256 -5.46 -12.10 -14.38
C THR A 256 -5.39 -10.92 -15.34
N ALA A 257 -4.38 -10.06 -15.20
CA ALA A 257 -4.13 -8.93 -16.09
C ALA A 257 -3.88 -9.42 -17.52
N ARG A 258 -3.12 -10.50 -17.72
CA ARG A 258 -2.93 -11.12 -19.04
C ARG A 258 -4.21 -11.66 -19.64
N ARG A 259 -5.00 -12.40 -18.86
CA ARG A 259 -6.32 -12.91 -19.34
C ARG A 259 -7.25 -11.77 -19.76
N ARG A 260 -7.08 -10.58 -19.18
CA ARG A 260 -7.89 -9.40 -19.44
C ARG A 260 -7.18 -8.34 -20.27
N GLU A 261 -6.01 -8.63 -20.84
CA GLU A 261 -5.13 -7.62 -21.45
C GLU A 261 -5.86 -6.77 -22.51
N ALA A 262 -6.58 -7.43 -23.42
CA ALA A 262 -7.36 -6.77 -24.45
C ALA A 262 -8.53 -5.94 -23.89
N ARG A 263 -9.17 -6.38 -22.80
CA ARG A 263 -10.26 -5.65 -22.14
C ARG A 263 -9.74 -4.45 -21.37
N LEU A 264 -8.60 -4.61 -20.71
CA LEU A 264 -7.96 -3.57 -19.95
C LEU A 264 -7.30 -2.56 -20.90
N GLY A 265 -6.83 -2.92 -22.10
CA GLY A 265 -6.06 -1.95 -22.92
C GLY A 265 -4.77 -1.52 -22.20
N VAL A 266 -4.21 -2.44 -21.43
CA VAL A 266 -2.94 -2.29 -20.71
C VAL A 266 -1.93 -3.17 -21.41
N ASP A 267 -0.74 -2.66 -21.67
CA ASP A 267 0.39 -3.49 -22.11
C ASP A 267 0.98 -4.19 -20.88
N VAL A 268 0.66 -5.48 -20.69
CA VAL A 268 1.15 -6.22 -19.53
C VAL A 268 2.66 -6.46 -19.64
N LEU A 269 3.22 -6.47 -20.85
CA LEU A 269 4.63 -6.69 -21.14
C LEU A 269 5.46 -5.40 -21.12
N GLN A 270 4.87 -4.28 -20.69
CA GLN A 270 5.56 -3.01 -20.54
C GLN A 270 6.84 -3.16 -19.69
N GLY A 271 7.92 -2.52 -20.13
CA GLY A 271 9.23 -2.63 -19.48
C GLY A 271 10.15 -3.68 -20.11
N GLY A 272 9.76 -4.29 -21.23
CA GLY A 272 10.60 -5.24 -21.97
C GLY A 272 10.50 -6.68 -21.47
N TRP A 273 9.54 -6.97 -20.60
CA TRP A 273 9.31 -8.30 -20.05
C TRP A 273 8.73 -9.25 -21.08
N ARG A 274 9.09 -10.53 -20.96
CA ARG A 274 8.46 -11.63 -21.70
C ARG A 274 7.62 -12.51 -20.79
N VAL A 275 6.70 -13.26 -21.38
CA VAL A 275 5.82 -14.19 -20.64
C VAL A 275 6.63 -15.25 -19.89
N GLU A 276 7.73 -15.72 -20.49
CA GLU A 276 8.58 -16.74 -19.88
C GLU A 276 9.41 -16.20 -18.70
N GLU A 277 9.44 -14.88 -18.52
CA GLU A 277 10.23 -14.19 -17.49
C GLU A 277 9.41 -13.80 -16.26
N ASP A 278 8.15 -14.22 -16.15
CA ASP A 278 7.26 -13.80 -15.05
C ASP A 278 7.84 -14.08 -13.66
N ASP A 279 8.42 -15.26 -13.45
CA ASP A 279 9.03 -15.62 -12.17
C ASP A 279 10.20 -14.68 -11.85
N GLY A 280 10.96 -14.29 -12.87
CA GLY A 280 11.99 -13.29 -12.76
C GLY A 280 11.42 -11.91 -12.46
N ARG A 281 10.35 -11.50 -13.15
CA ARG A 281 9.66 -10.23 -12.91
C ARG A 281 9.11 -10.12 -11.49
N LEU A 282 8.57 -11.21 -10.95
CA LEU A 282 8.11 -11.28 -9.56
C LEU A 282 9.29 -11.19 -8.58
N ALA A 283 10.41 -11.86 -8.85
CA ALA A 283 11.63 -11.74 -8.04
C ALA A 283 12.21 -10.31 -8.09
N TRP A 284 12.18 -9.67 -9.25
CA TRP A 284 12.55 -8.26 -9.44
C TRP A 284 11.63 -7.32 -8.66
N ALA A 285 10.31 -7.46 -8.81
CA ALA A 285 9.35 -6.61 -8.09
C ALA A 285 9.49 -6.77 -6.57
N TYR A 286 9.75 -8.00 -6.10
CA TYR A 286 10.05 -8.27 -4.69
C TYR A 286 11.34 -7.60 -4.23
N ALA A 287 12.41 -7.65 -5.02
CA ALA A 287 13.68 -6.99 -4.72
C ALA A 287 13.55 -5.46 -4.67
N GLU A 288 12.82 -4.86 -5.61
CA GLU A 288 12.50 -3.42 -5.62
C GLU A 288 11.71 -3.01 -4.37
N ALA A 289 10.70 -3.80 -3.98
CA ALA A 289 9.92 -3.53 -2.77
C ALA A 289 10.80 -3.55 -1.51
N ARG A 290 11.69 -4.55 -1.40
CA ARG A 290 12.64 -4.64 -0.29
C ARG A 290 13.58 -3.45 -0.24
N ASP A 291 14.18 -3.08 -1.38
CA ASP A 291 15.13 -1.98 -1.46
C ASP A 291 14.46 -0.64 -1.13
N LEU A 292 13.23 -0.38 -1.61
CA LEU A 292 12.43 0.78 -1.22
C LEU A 292 12.21 0.81 0.29
N LEU A 293 11.72 -0.29 0.88
CA LEU A 293 11.41 -0.36 2.31
C LEU A 293 12.64 -0.20 3.19
N GLN A 294 13.81 -0.70 2.76
CA GLN A 294 15.08 -0.49 3.46
C GLN A 294 15.52 0.98 3.39
N ARG A 295 15.42 1.62 2.21
CA ARG A 295 15.73 3.04 2.03
C ARG A 295 14.83 3.96 2.85
N THR A 296 13.59 3.53 3.10
CA THR A 296 12.58 4.32 3.81
C THR A 296 12.21 3.77 5.18
N GLU A 297 13.09 2.98 5.80
CA GLU A 297 12.80 2.29 7.07
C GLU A 297 12.36 3.26 8.18
N GLY A 298 13.09 4.37 8.34
CA GLY A 298 12.79 5.37 9.37
C GLY A 298 11.45 6.08 9.15
N LEU A 299 11.09 6.36 7.90
CA LEU A 299 9.80 6.96 7.56
C LEU A 299 8.65 5.96 7.79
N ARG A 300 8.83 4.71 7.34
CA ARG A 300 7.86 3.63 7.55
C ARG A 300 7.59 3.38 9.04
N ALA A 301 8.63 3.38 9.87
CA ALA A 301 8.48 3.18 11.32
C ALA A 301 7.65 4.29 11.97
N GLN A 302 7.87 5.55 11.58
CA GLN A 302 7.09 6.68 12.07
C GLN A 302 5.64 6.66 11.57
N LEU A 303 5.42 6.17 10.35
CA LEU A 303 4.08 5.97 9.79
C LEU A 303 3.32 4.86 10.53
N GLN A 304 4.01 3.75 10.84
CA GLN A 304 3.46 2.67 11.66
C GLN A 304 3.07 3.17 13.06
N GLU A 305 3.92 3.97 13.71
CA GLU A 305 3.60 4.57 15.02
C GLU A 305 2.38 5.49 14.94
N ALA A 306 2.30 6.31 13.89
CA ALA A 306 1.15 7.17 13.64
C ALA A 306 -0.15 6.34 13.46
N MET A 307 -0.12 5.29 12.65
CA MET A 307 -1.26 4.37 12.47
C MET A 307 -1.66 3.71 13.80
N LEU A 308 -0.70 3.26 14.60
CA LEU A 308 -0.97 2.66 15.92
C LEU A 308 -1.59 3.64 16.91
N SER A 309 -1.25 4.92 16.81
CA SER A 309 -1.86 5.98 17.61
C SER A 309 -3.28 6.38 17.15
N GLY A 310 -3.78 5.79 16.06
CA GLY A 310 -5.07 6.12 15.46
C GLY A 310 -5.04 7.35 14.55
N SER A 311 -3.87 7.68 13.99
CA SER A 311 -3.79 8.75 12.98
C SER A 311 -4.64 8.41 11.77
N SER A 312 -5.27 9.42 11.20
CA SER A 312 -6.08 9.26 10.00
C SER A 312 -5.20 9.00 8.77
N PHE A 313 -5.75 8.43 7.71
CA PHE A 313 -5.02 8.24 6.44
C PHE A 313 -4.53 9.58 5.86
N GLY A 314 -5.34 10.63 5.99
CA GLY A 314 -4.96 11.97 5.57
C GLY A 314 -3.74 12.49 6.33
N ASP A 315 -3.69 12.27 7.64
CA ASP A 315 -2.54 12.69 8.47
C ASP A 315 -1.29 11.87 8.14
N CYS A 316 -1.46 10.58 7.86
CA CYS A 316 -0.40 9.70 7.38
C CYS A 316 0.22 10.22 6.06
N VAL A 317 -0.61 10.63 5.09
CA VAL A 317 -0.14 11.23 3.83
C VAL A 317 0.60 12.55 4.07
N VAL A 318 0.05 13.43 4.91
CA VAL A 318 0.69 14.69 5.28
C VAL A 318 2.04 14.46 5.95
N GLN A 319 2.14 13.47 6.84
CA GLN A 319 3.38 13.11 7.51
C GLN A 319 4.45 12.66 6.51
N VAL A 320 4.09 11.81 5.55
CA VAL A 320 5.00 11.39 4.47
C VAL A 320 5.54 12.59 3.71
N GLU A 321 4.67 13.53 3.33
CA GLU A 321 5.08 14.72 2.58
C GLU A 321 5.94 15.68 3.40
N ARG A 322 5.67 15.85 4.71
CA ARG A 322 6.51 16.66 5.60
C ARG A 322 7.93 16.06 5.72
N GLN A 323 8.03 14.74 5.82
CA GLN A 323 9.33 14.04 5.98
C GLN A 323 10.17 14.07 4.71
N LEU A 324 9.52 13.96 3.55
CA LEU A 324 10.19 13.93 2.25
C LEU A 324 10.47 15.32 1.67
N GLY A 325 10.06 16.38 2.40
CA GLY A 325 10.29 17.78 2.06
C GLY A 325 9.28 18.38 1.10
N GLY A 326 8.13 17.73 0.87
CA GLY A 326 7.09 18.21 -0.03
C GLY A 326 6.15 19.26 0.57
N MET A 327 5.96 19.28 1.90
CA MET A 327 5.15 20.30 2.60
C MET A 327 5.96 21.03 3.69
N SER A 328 6.11 22.35 3.55
CA SER A 328 6.69 23.22 4.60
C SER A 328 5.61 23.63 5.60
N GLU A 329 5.83 23.38 6.90
CA GLU A 329 4.88 23.70 8.00
C GLU A 329 4.68 25.21 8.24
N GLY A 330 5.37 26.06 7.51
CA GLY A 330 5.12 27.50 7.50
C GLY A 330 5.03 28.00 6.07
N GLY A 331 3.99 28.77 5.75
CA GLY A 331 3.78 29.45 4.47
C GLY A 331 4.83 30.51 4.10
N GLY A 332 6.10 30.29 4.47
CA GLY A 332 7.24 30.92 3.83
C GLY A 332 7.79 29.95 2.79
N MET A 333 7.79 30.37 1.52
CA MET A 333 8.58 29.72 0.47
C MET A 333 10.03 29.64 0.96
N SER A 334 10.42 28.49 1.51
CA SER A 334 11.81 28.20 1.76
C SER A 334 12.44 27.98 0.39
N LYS A 335 13.18 28.98 -0.07
CA LYS A 335 14.12 28.83 -1.20
C LYS A 335 15.16 27.80 -0.78
N LEU A 336 14.90 26.52 -1.00
CA LEU A 336 15.88 25.47 -0.81
C LEU A 336 16.01 24.65 -2.08
N GLY A 337 16.86 25.18 -2.97
CA GLY A 337 17.73 24.37 -3.82
C GLY A 337 18.80 23.71 -2.95
N GLY A 338 18.41 22.78 -2.09
CA GLY A 338 19.31 21.74 -1.59
C GLY A 338 19.45 20.72 -2.70
N ALA A 339 20.61 20.67 -3.35
CA ALA A 339 20.88 19.68 -4.38
C ALA A 339 20.56 18.27 -3.85
N PRO A 340 19.87 17.42 -4.62
CA PRO A 340 19.64 16.05 -4.22
C PRO A 340 21.01 15.41 -3.95
N SER A 341 21.18 14.86 -2.76
CA SER A 341 22.28 13.94 -2.48
C SER A 341 22.31 12.90 -3.58
N ALA A 342 23.44 12.81 -4.29
CA ALA A 342 23.58 11.92 -5.44
C ALA A 342 23.09 10.51 -5.08
N PRO A 343 22.41 9.81 -6.01
CA PRO A 343 21.94 8.45 -5.76
C PRO A 343 23.13 7.60 -5.31
N ARG A 344 23.02 7.06 -4.11
CA ARG A 344 24.02 6.17 -3.52
C ARG A 344 24.05 4.93 -4.43
N ALA A 345 25.12 4.78 -5.23
CA ALA A 345 25.27 3.63 -6.11
C ALA A 345 25.07 2.33 -5.31
N LEU A 346 24.17 1.48 -5.79
CA LEU A 346 23.83 0.22 -5.15
C LEU A 346 25.10 -0.66 -5.07
N PRO A 347 25.27 -1.50 -4.04
CA PRO A 347 26.49 -2.31 -3.85
C PRO A 347 26.88 -3.15 -5.07
N TRP A 348 25.90 -3.56 -5.89
CA TRP A 348 26.10 -4.34 -7.11
C TRP A 348 26.40 -3.52 -8.38
N GLN A 349 26.29 -2.18 -8.35
CA GLN A 349 26.70 -1.33 -9.48
C GLN A 349 28.21 -1.07 -9.54
N ARG A 350 28.99 -1.59 -8.57
CA ARG A 350 30.45 -1.56 -8.66
C ARG A 350 30.91 -2.73 -9.53
N GLY A 351 31.09 -2.45 -10.82
CA GLY A 351 31.75 -3.39 -11.73
C GLY A 351 33.11 -3.85 -11.18
N PRO A 352 33.61 -5.02 -11.62
CA PRO A 352 34.89 -5.55 -11.16
C PRO A 352 36.00 -4.53 -11.40
N ARG A 353 36.71 -4.15 -10.33
CA ARG A 353 37.93 -3.37 -10.45
C ARG A 353 38.92 -4.25 -11.22
N SER A 354 39.32 -3.78 -12.40
CA SER A 354 40.48 -4.30 -13.10
C SER A 354 41.70 -3.87 -12.29
N ASP A 355 42.38 -4.83 -11.68
CA ASP A 355 43.76 -4.70 -11.23
C ASP A 355 44.71 -4.98 -12.40
#